data_AF-A0A357FLL3-F1
#
_entry.id   AF-A0A357FLL3-F1
#
_cell.length_a   1.000
_cell.length_b   1.000
_cell.length_c   1.000
_cell.angle_alpha   90.00
_cell.angle_beta   90.00
_cell.angle_gamma   90.00
#
_symmetry.space_group_name_H-M   'P 1'
#
loop_
_entity.id
_entity.type
_entity.pdbx_description
1 polymer ?
#
loop_
_entity_poly.entity_id
_entity_poly.type
_entity_poly.pdbx_seq_one_letter_code
_entity_poly.pdbx_strand_id
1 'polypeptide(L)'
;MAPWPNNIVCPIVISFDLDGISGTINRNPASKNLPTLMSMREYGPSIATPRILDLLDSHKIKSSFFIPGFIAETHPELVLDIHRRGHEIGNHGYMHEPPATLTSQEEENVLQQGSEILKDITGQSPVGYRSPSWELSPDSFEILKRNHFLYDSSMM
;
A
#
# COMPACT_ATOMS: atom_id res chain seq x y z
N MET A 1 -12.09 1.84 24.40
CA MET A 1 -11.24 2.67 23.53
C MET A 1 -10.51 3.67 24.39
N ALA A 2 -9.19 3.78 24.25
CA ALA A 2 -8.46 4.86 24.90
C ALA A 2 -8.94 6.21 24.31
N PRO A 3 -9.06 7.28 25.12
CA PRO A 3 -9.39 8.59 24.60
C PRO A 3 -8.28 9.08 23.67
N TRP A 4 -8.64 9.80 22.61
CA TRP A 4 -7.66 10.48 21.79
C TRP A 4 -6.96 11.58 22.59
N PRO A 5 -5.66 11.85 22.33
CA PRO A 5 -4.93 12.89 23.04
C PRO A 5 -5.53 14.28 22.75
N ASN A 6 -5.19 15.26 23.60
CA ASN A 6 -5.46 16.69 23.35
C ASN A 6 -6.92 17.07 23.08
N ASN A 7 -7.89 16.39 23.73
CA ASN A 7 -9.34 16.62 23.54
C ASN A 7 -9.82 16.41 22.09
N ILE A 8 -9.09 15.63 21.29
CA ILE A 8 -9.53 15.25 19.95
C ILE A 8 -10.80 14.40 20.08
N VAL A 9 -11.87 14.81 19.40
CA VAL A 9 -13.16 14.11 19.42
C VAL A 9 -13.39 13.26 18.17
N CYS A 10 -12.69 13.56 17.09
CA CYS A 10 -12.78 12.83 15.83
C CYS A 10 -11.40 12.83 15.16
N PRO A 11 -10.66 11.71 15.20
CA PRO A 11 -9.44 11.56 14.44
C PRO A 11 -9.78 11.47 12.95
N ILE A 12 -8.97 12.10 12.10
CA ILE A 12 -9.09 11.96 10.66
C ILE A 12 -7.75 11.44 10.15
N VAL A 13 -7.80 10.34 9.42
CA VAL A 13 -6.64 9.77 8.74
C VAL A 13 -6.94 9.81 7.24
N ILE A 14 -6.09 10.50 6.50
CA ILE A 14 -6.09 10.44 5.04
C ILE A 14 -5.09 9.33 4.68
N SER A 15 -5.48 8.45 3.77
CA SER A 15 -4.61 7.40 3.26
C SER A 15 -4.80 7.23 1.76
N PHE A 16 -3.77 6.73 1.08
CA PHE A 16 -3.75 6.54 -0.35
C PHE A 16 -3.29 5.12 -0.68
N ASP A 17 -4.00 4.47 -1.58
CA ASP A 17 -3.57 3.18 -2.14
C ASP A 17 -2.90 3.47 -3.49
N LEU A 18 -1.60 3.18 -3.59
CA LEU A 18 -0.78 3.53 -4.75
C LEU A 18 -0.72 2.35 -5.73
N ASP A 19 -1.86 1.99 -6.32
CA ASP A 19 -1.98 0.75 -7.11
C ASP A 19 -1.17 0.75 -8.41
N GLY A 20 -1.05 1.91 -9.06
CA GLY A 20 -0.47 2.03 -10.40
C GLY A 20 -1.01 0.98 -11.39
N ILE A 21 -0.11 0.30 -12.10
CA ILE A 21 -0.45 -0.74 -13.08
C ILE A 21 -0.70 -2.13 -12.47
N SER A 22 -0.31 -2.35 -11.22
CA SER A 22 -0.20 -3.68 -10.60
C SER A 22 -1.50 -4.48 -10.68
N GLY A 23 -2.58 -3.97 -10.09
CA GLY A 23 -3.88 -4.66 -10.06
C GLY A 23 -4.52 -4.82 -11.44
N THR A 24 -4.21 -3.92 -12.39
CA THR A 24 -4.71 -4.04 -13.78
C THR A 24 -4.03 -5.20 -14.50
N ILE A 25 -2.71 -5.33 -14.37
CA ILE A 25 -1.94 -6.42 -14.98
C ILE A 25 -2.28 -7.74 -14.29
N ASN A 26 -2.42 -7.75 -12.97
CA ASN A 26 -2.77 -8.95 -12.21
C ASN A 26 -4.11 -9.55 -12.68
N ARG A 27 -5.16 -8.71 -12.80
CA ARG A 27 -6.49 -9.18 -13.25
C ARG A 27 -6.49 -9.64 -14.70
N ASN A 28 -5.72 -9.01 -15.57
CA ASN A 28 -5.60 -9.39 -16.97
C ASN A 28 -4.19 -9.09 -17.51
N PRO A 29 -3.31 -10.10 -17.59
CA PRO A 29 -1.93 -9.92 -18.04
C PRO A 29 -1.80 -9.36 -19.46
N ALA A 30 -2.80 -9.52 -20.33
CA ALA A 30 -2.79 -8.95 -21.67
C ALA A 30 -2.89 -7.41 -21.66
N SER A 31 -3.37 -6.82 -20.57
CA SER A 31 -3.52 -5.36 -20.40
C SER A 31 -2.20 -4.61 -20.52
N LYS A 32 -1.05 -5.26 -20.25
CA LYS A 32 0.28 -4.66 -20.42
C LYS A 32 0.55 -4.17 -21.85
N ASN A 33 -0.15 -4.73 -22.83
CA ASN A 33 -0.02 -4.37 -24.25
C ASN A 33 -1.00 -3.24 -24.66
N LEU A 34 -1.76 -2.67 -23.72
CA LEU A 34 -2.73 -1.59 -23.97
C LEU A 34 -2.13 -0.24 -23.53
N PRO A 35 -1.43 0.49 -24.42
CA PRO A 35 -0.66 1.68 -24.04
C PRO A 35 -1.52 2.78 -23.41
N THR A 36 -2.74 3.00 -23.91
CA THR A 36 -3.67 3.99 -23.32
C THR A 36 -4.01 3.65 -21.87
N LEU A 37 -4.32 2.38 -21.59
CA LEU A 37 -4.66 1.93 -20.24
C LEU A 37 -3.44 2.00 -19.31
N MET A 38 -2.27 1.54 -19.79
CA MET A 38 -1.03 1.60 -19.00
C MET A 38 -0.66 3.04 -18.67
N SER A 39 -0.77 3.97 -19.64
CA SER A 39 -0.49 5.40 -19.39
C SER A 39 -1.43 6.01 -18.34
N MET A 40 -2.71 5.63 -18.34
CA MET A 40 -3.68 6.11 -17.34
C MET A 40 -3.35 5.62 -15.94
N ARG A 41 -2.93 4.36 -15.81
CA ARG A 41 -2.55 3.76 -14.53
C ARG A 41 -1.22 4.31 -14.00
N GLU A 42 -0.27 4.52 -14.89
CA GLU A 42 1.04 5.07 -14.58
C GLU A 42 0.98 6.55 -14.13
N TYR A 43 -0.07 7.27 -14.52
CA TYR A 43 -0.29 8.65 -14.05
C TYR A 43 -0.33 8.75 -12.52
N GLY A 44 -0.83 7.72 -11.81
CA GLY A 44 -0.87 7.68 -10.35
C GLY A 44 0.52 7.85 -9.72
N PRO A 45 1.40 6.84 -9.86
CA PRO A 45 2.78 6.92 -9.37
C PRO A 45 3.57 8.09 -9.97
N SER A 46 3.56 8.24 -11.30
CA SER A 46 4.47 9.18 -11.97
C SER A 46 4.10 10.66 -11.82
N ILE A 47 2.81 11.01 -11.66
CA ILE A 47 2.36 12.41 -11.69
C ILE A 47 1.46 12.78 -10.51
N ALA A 48 0.48 11.95 -10.17
CA ALA A 48 -0.51 12.29 -9.14
C ALA A 48 0.12 12.28 -7.74
N THR A 49 0.91 11.25 -7.41
CA THR A 49 1.49 11.11 -6.07
C THR A 49 2.43 12.26 -5.70
N PRO A 50 3.39 12.69 -6.55
CA PRO A 50 4.19 13.89 -6.26
C PRO A 50 3.33 15.14 -5.96
N ARG A 51 2.25 15.36 -6.71
CA ARG A 51 1.34 16.49 -6.47
C ARG A 51 0.57 16.36 -5.16
N ILE A 52 0.16 15.13 -4.80
CA ILE A 52 -0.49 14.84 -3.53
C ILE A 52 0.49 15.13 -2.38
N LEU A 53 1.75 14.71 -2.49
CA LEU A 53 2.77 14.99 -1.48
C LEU A 53 2.98 16.49 -1.30
N ASP A 54 3.09 17.25 -2.38
CA ASP A 54 3.22 18.72 -2.30
C ASP A 54 2.01 19.38 -1.63
N LEU A 55 0.80 18.88 -1.90
CA LEU A 55 -0.42 19.35 -1.25
C LEU A 55 -0.40 19.03 0.26
N LEU A 56 -0.08 17.80 0.63
CA LEU A 56 0.02 17.37 2.03
C LEU A 56 1.06 18.20 2.80
N ASP A 57 2.22 18.47 2.20
CA ASP A 57 3.27 19.30 2.78
C ASP A 57 2.81 20.75 2.98
N SER A 58 2.10 21.32 2.00
CA SER A 58 1.55 22.69 2.11
C SER A 58 0.57 22.85 3.28
N HIS A 59 -0.13 21.78 3.63
CA HIS A 59 -1.06 21.71 4.76
C HIS A 59 -0.44 21.12 6.03
N LYS A 60 0.83 20.71 6.01
CA LYS A 60 1.53 20.03 7.10
C LYS A 60 0.80 18.76 7.59
N ILE A 61 0.18 18.03 6.66
CA ILE A 61 -0.57 16.80 6.96
C ILE A 61 0.35 15.59 6.74
N LYS A 62 0.37 14.67 7.70
CA LYS A 62 0.94 13.33 7.52
C LYS A 62 -0.16 12.35 7.15
N SER A 63 0.23 11.34 6.40
CA SER A 63 -0.67 10.42 5.70
C SER A 63 -0.01 9.05 5.63
N SER A 64 -0.80 8.03 5.35
CA SER A 64 -0.31 6.66 5.10
C SER A 64 -0.49 6.30 3.63
N PHE A 65 0.50 5.63 3.04
CA PHE A 65 0.47 5.15 1.66
C PHE A 65 0.59 3.63 1.66
N PHE A 66 -0.42 2.92 1.17
CA PHE A 66 -0.38 1.48 0.99
C PHE A 66 0.09 1.17 -0.43
N ILE A 67 1.24 0.50 -0.54
CA ILE A 67 1.97 0.39 -1.81
C ILE A 67 2.19 -1.09 -2.13
N PRO A 68 1.71 -1.58 -3.30
CA PRO A 68 2.04 -2.93 -3.76
C PRO A 68 3.55 -3.03 -4.03
N GLY A 69 4.16 -4.15 -3.67
CA GLY A 69 5.61 -4.37 -3.83
C GLY A 69 6.09 -4.14 -5.27
N PHE A 70 5.32 -4.52 -6.30
CA PHE A 70 5.69 -4.26 -7.69
C PHE A 70 5.79 -2.75 -8.01
N ILE A 71 4.90 -1.94 -7.43
CA ILE A 71 4.97 -0.48 -7.60
C ILE A 71 6.18 0.08 -6.87
N ALA A 72 6.50 -0.47 -5.70
CA ALA A 72 7.70 -0.07 -4.97
C ALA A 72 9.00 -0.41 -5.72
N GLU A 73 9.13 -1.59 -6.32
CA GLU A 73 10.32 -1.97 -7.10
C GLU A 73 10.48 -1.15 -8.39
N THR A 74 9.36 -0.77 -9.02
CA THR A 74 9.37 0.02 -10.26
C THR A 74 9.50 1.51 -10.03
N HIS A 75 9.17 1.99 -8.81
CA HIS A 75 9.23 3.40 -8.41
C HIS A 75 9.95 3.61 -7.06
N PRO A 76 11.18 3.08 -6.87
CA PRO A 76 11.83 3.10 -5.56
C PRO A 76 12.12 4.53 -5.07
N GLU A 77 12.49 5.44 -5.97
CA GLU A 77 12.73 6.85 -5.62
C GLU A 77 11.46 7.56 -5.12
N LEU A 78 10.28 7.21 -5.67
CA LEU A 78 9.01 7.77 -5.21
C LEU A 78 8.68 7.25 -3.81
N VAL A 79 8.82 5.94 -3.56
CA VAL A 79 8.60 5.36 -2.23
C VAL A 79 9.55 5.98 -1.20
N LEU A 80 10.81 6.16 -1.58
CA LEU A 80 11.80 6.81 -0.74
C LEU A 80 11.48 8.29 -0.47
N ASP A 81 10.94 9.03 -1.45
CA ASP A 81 10.47 10.41 -1.26
C ASP A 81 9.28 10.48 -0.28
N ILE A 82 8.28 9.60 -0.46
CA ILE A 82 7.13 9.48 0.47
C ILE A 82 7.65 9.24 1.91
N HIS A 83 8.59 8.30 2.08
CA HIS A 83 9.18 7.98 3.36
C HIS A 83 10.00 9.16 3.95
N ARG A 84 10.86 9.80 3.14
CA ARG A 84 11.69 10.94 3.56
C ARG A 84 10.86 12.15 3.98
N ARG A 85 9.70 12.36 3.37
CA ARG A 85 8.73 13.38 3.78
C ARG A 85 7.99 12.99 5.07
N GLY A 86 8.24 11.82 5.64
CA GLY A 86 7.70 11.38 6.93
C GLY A 86 6.27 10.86 6.86
N HIS A 87 5.82 10.40 5.69
CA HIS A 87 4.57 9.65 5.55
C HIS A 87 4.80 8.19 5.92
N GLU A 88 3.75 7.53 6.41
CA GLU A 88 3.77 6.10 6.69
C GLU A 88 3.69 5.31 5.38
N ILE A 89 4.44 4.20 5.33
CA ILE A 89 4.40 3.21 4.24
C ILE A 89 3.77 1.92 4.77
N GLY A 90 2.65 1.53 4.19
CA GLY A 90 1.92 0.30 4.48
C GLY A 90 2.06 -0.73 3.37
N ASN A 91 1.92 -2.00 3.73
CA ASN A 91 1.92 -3.11 2.78
C ASN A 91 0.57 -3.22 2.04
N HIS A 92 0.63 -3.46 0.73
CA HIS A 92 -0.54 -3.67 -0.12
C HIS A 92 -0.36 -4.84 -1.12
N GLY A 93 0.21 -5.95 -0.64
CA GLY A 93 0.54 -7.12 -1.46
C GLY A 93 1.71 -6.85 -2.42
N TYR A 94 1.77 -7.59 -3.55
CA TYR A 94 2.84 -7.44 -4.54
C TYR A 94 2.32 -6.89 -5.88
N MET A 95 1.46 -7.65 -6.57
CA MET A 95 0.77 -7.24 -7.80
C MET A 95 -0.68 -6.81 -7.54
N HIS A 96 -1.04 -6.50 -6.29
CA HIS A 96 -2.41 -6.17 -5.89
C HIS A 96 -3.36 -7.38 -6.11
N GLU A 97 -2.92 -8.54 -5.61
CA GLU A 97 -3.66 -9.81 -5.57
C GLU A 97 -4.69 -9.81 -4.44
N PRO A 98 -5.98 -10.03 -4.70
CA PRO A 98 -6.97 -10.17 -3.63
C PRO A 98 -6.66 -11.42 -2.79
N PRO A 99 -6.40 -11.30 -1.48
CA PRO A 99 -6.09 -12.44 -0.61
C PRO A 99 -7.09 -13.60 -0.69
N ALA A 100 -8.38 -13.30 -0.86
CA ALA A 100 -9.44 -14.32 -1.00
C ALA A 100 -9.26 -15.25 -2.22
N THR A 101 -8.38 -14.90 -3.17
CA THR A 101 -8.07 -15.71 -4.36
C THR A 101 -6.79 -16.54 -4.21
N LEU A 102 -6.08 -16.40 -3.09
CA LEU A 102 -4.81 -17.05 -2.82
C LEU A 102 -5.00 -18.22 -1.84
N THR A 103 -4.10 -19.19 -1.90
CA THR A 103 -3.89 -20.11 -0.79
C THR A 103 -3.21 -19.39 0.38
N SER A 104 -3.36 -19.92 1.60
CA SER A 104 -2.70 -19.39 2.82
C SER A 104 -1.19 -19.15 2.62
N GLN A 105 -0.52 -20.09 1.96
CA GLN A 105 0.92 -20.00 1.70
C GLN A 105 1.25 -18.93 0.66
N GLU A 106 0.46 -18.80 -0.41
CA GLU A 106 0.65 -17.76 -1.42
C GLU A 106 0.42 -16.38 -0.83
N GLU A 107 -0.62 -16.20 -0.01
CA GLU A 107 -0.91 -14.96 0.68
C GLU A 107 0.24 -14.54 1.61
N GLU A 108 0.76 -15.46 2.42
CA GLU A 108 1.89 -15.18 3.31
C GLU A 108 3.16 -14.83 2.52
N ASN A 109 3.43 -15.52 1.42
CA ASN A 109 4.56 -15.22 0.54
C ASN A 109 4.43 -13.83 -0.09
N VAL A 110 3.25 -13.47 -0.61
CA VAL A 110 2.98 -12.16 -1.21
C VAL A 110 3.14 -11.05 -0.17
N LEU A 111 2.62 -11.25 1.05
CA LEU A 111 2.77 -10.32 2.16
C LEU A 111 4.25 -10.10 2.52
N GLN A 112 5.02 -11.19 2.66
CA GLN A 112 6.44 -11.13 3.02
C GLN A 112 7.26 -10.46 1.92
N GLN A 113 7.09 -10.87 0.66
CA GLN A 113 7.77 -10.27 -0.49
C GLN A 113 7.53 -8.76 -0.56
N GLY A 114 6.27 -8.32 -0.48
CA GLY A 114 5.96 -6.89 -0.48
C GLY A 114 6.60 -6.14 0.69
N SER A 115 6.63 -6.76 1.88
CA SER A 115 7.23 -6.16 3.07
C SER A 115 8.75 -6.04 2.99
N GLU A 116 9.43 -7.03 2.40
CA GLU A 116 10.87 -7.03 2.19
C GLU A 116 11.29 -5.92 1.24
N ILE A 117 10.61 -5.78 0.10
CA ILE A 117 10.87 -4.70 -0.87
C ILE A 117 10.73 -3.32 -0.22
N LEU A 118 9.62 -3.09 0.50
CA LEU A 118 9.38 -1.80 1.16
C LEU A 118 10.42 -1.51 2.24
N LYS A 119 10.85 -2.54 2.98
CA LYS A 119 11.92 -2.43 3.97
C LYS A 119 13.26 -2.12 3.33
N ASP A 120 13.59 -2.75 2.20
CA ASP A 120 14.88 -2.53 1.52
C ASP A 120 15.00 -1.09 1.00
N ILE A 121 13.87 -0.49 0.57
CA ILE A 121 13.83 0.89 0.11
C ILE A 121 13.88 1.89 1.28
N THR A 122 13.11 1.64 2.34
CA THR A 122 12.89 2.63 3.42
C THR A 122 13.75 2.41 4.66
N GLY A 123 14.37 1.24 4.79
CA GLY A 123 15.03 0.77 6.01
C GLY A 123 14.06 0.34 7.12
N GLN A 124 12.75 0.39 6.90
CA GLN A 124 11.72 0.09 7.91
C GLN A 124 10.70 -0.90 7.37
N SER A 125 10.41 -1.95 8.14
CA SER A 125 9.32 -2.87 7.82
C SER A 125 7.97 -2.16 7.96
N PRO A 126 7.03 -2.35 7.02
CA PRO A 126 5.68 -1.83 7.18
C PRO A 126 5.00 -2.49 8.39
N VAL A 127 4.29 -1.69 9.18
CA VAL A 127 3.51 -2.17 10.34
C VAL A 127 2.01 -2.15 10.09
N GLY A 128 1.58 -1.47 9.02
CA GLY A 128 0.22 -1.40 8.55
C GLY A 128 0.00 -2.23 7.29
N TYR A 129 -1.15 -2.88 7.21
CA TYR A 129 -1.60 -3.61 6.03
C TYR A 129 -2.96 -3.12 5.56
N ARG A 130 -3.17 -3.14 4.25
CA ARG A 130 -4.49 -3.06 3.62
C ARG A 130 -4.55 -4.11 2.53
N SER A 131 -5.63 -4.87 2.47
CA SER A 131 -5.76 -5.93 1.49
C SER A 131 -6.09 -5.37 0.11
N PRO A 132 -5.42 -5.88 -0.94
CA PRO A 132 -5.80 -5.56 -2.31
C PRO A 132 -7.28 -5.87 -2.57
N SER A 133 -8.00 -4.91 -3.16
CA SER A 133 -9.44 -4.98 -3.42
C SER A 133 -10.33 -5.11 -2.18
N TRP A 134 -9.80 -4.84 -0.97
CA TRP A 134 -10.50 -4.98 0.33
C TRP A 134 -11.05 -6.38 0.61
N GLU A 135 -10.54 -7.39 -0.09
CA GLU A 135 -10.90 -8.78 0.18
C GLU A 135 -9.89 -9.40 1.14
N LEU A 136 -10.36 -10.25 2.04
CA LEU A 136 -9.53 -11.00 2.98
C LEU A 136 -9.82 -12.49 2.79
N SER A 137 -8.82 -13.34 2.99
CA SER A 137 -9.02 -14.77 3.11
C SER A 137 -9.43 -15.14 4.55
N PRO A 138 -9.94 -16.35 4.79
CA PRO A 138 -10.16 -16.86 6.15
C PRO A 138 -8.88 -16.88 7.01
N ASP A 139 -7.69 -16.89 6.40
CA ASP A 139 -6.40 -17.00 7.08
C ASP A 139 -5.70 -15.64 7.29
N SER A 140 -6.16 -14.58 6.64
CA SER A 140 -5.47 -13.28 6.59
C SER A 140 -5.07 -12.74 7.96
N PHE A 141 -5.97 -12.77 8.94
CA PHE A 141 -5.65 -12.24 10.27
C PHE A 141 -4.58 -13.04 11.00
N GLU A 142 -4.55 -14.37 10.84
CA GLU A 142 -3.51 -15.18 11.46
C GLU A 142 -2.17 -14.95 10.75
N ILE A 143 -2.16 -14.83 9.43
CA ILE A 143 -0.97 -14.48 8.65
C ILE A 143 -0.42 -13.11 9.09
N LEU A 144 -1.26 -12.08 9.15
CA LEU A 144 -0.85 -10.72 9.57
C LEU A 144 -0.27 -10.72 10.99
N LYS A 145 -0.89 -11.46 11.90
CA LYS A 145 -0.42 -11.61 13.28
C LYS A 145 0.93 -12.33 13.36
N ARG A 146 1.11 -13.43 12.61
CA ARG A 146 2.40 -14.17 12.53
C ARG A 146 3.52 -13.28 12.00
N ASN A 147 3.20 -12.37 11.07
CA ASN A 147 4.14 -11.44 10.46
C ASN A 147 4.24 -10.09 11.21
N HIS A 148 3.70 -10.02 12.44
CA HIS A 148 3.84 -8.88 13.36
C HIS A 148 3.29 -7.54 12.85
N PHE A 149 2.25 -7.58 12.00
CA PHE A 149 1.52 -6.35 11.65
C PHE A 149 0.76 -5.80 12.85
N LEU A 150 0.82 -4.47 13.02
CA LEU A 150 0.17 -3.77 14.11
C LEU A 150 -1.33 -3.53 13.83
N TYR A 151 -1.68 -3.28 12.58
CA TYR A 151 -3.06 -3.02 12.18
C TYR A 151 -3.36 -3.47 10.75
N ASP A 152 -4.63 -3.76 10.52
CA ASP A 152 -5.27 -3.92 9.21
C ASP A 152 -6.27 -2.77 8.98
N SER A 153 -6.44 -2.35 7.74
CA SER A 153 -7.41 -1.32 7.35
C SER A 153 -8.31 -1.78 6.19
N SER A 154 -8.80 -3.01 6.25
CA SER A 154 -9.56 -3.64 5.15
C SER A 154 -11.02 -3.96 5.50
N MET A 155 -11.32 -4.17 6.78
CA MET A 155 -12.68 -4.47 7.25
C MET A 155 -13.58 -3.24 7.40
N MET A 156 -14.90 -3.45 7.34
CA MET A 156 -15.97 -2.46 7.51
C MET A 156 -16.83 -2.74 8.75
#